data_AF-A0A522ELE8-F1
#
_entry.id   AF-A0A522ELE8-F1
#
_cell.length_a   1.000
_cell.length_b   1.000
_cell.length_c   1.000
_cell.angle_alpha   90.00
_cell.angle_beta   90.00
_cell.angle_gamma   90.00
#
_symmetry.space_group_name_H-M   'P 1'
#
loop_
_entity.id
_entity.type
_entity.pdbx_description
1 polymer ?
#
loop_
_entity_poly.entity_id
_entity_poly.type
_entity_poly.pdbx_seq_one_letter_code
_entity_poly.pdbx_strand_id
1 'polypeptide(L)' 'MQPFANATKKATNITLSSDVLAEAKALGINISQTCDQFLRELVRNERERRWLQDNVDFIDAYNRTVADEGLPLDAWRSF' A
#
# COMPACT_ATOMS: atom_id res chain seq x y z
N MET A 1 -0.75 5.46 -7.61
CA MET A 1 0.52 5.16 -6.89
C MET A 1 1.35 4.21 -7.74
N GLN A 2 2.65 4.45 -7.87
CA GLN A 2 3.49 3.59 -8.71
C GLN A 2 3.60 2.19 -8.08
N PRO A 3 3.28 1.11 -8.81
CA PRO A 3 3.54 -0.24 -8.33
C PRO A 3 5.05 -0.43 -8.15
N PHE A 4 5.46 -1.26 -7.18
CA PHE A 4 6.86 -1.66 -7.08
C PHE A 4 7.22 -2.36 -8.38
N ALA A 5 8.11 -1.75 -9.18
CA ALA A 5 8.69 -2.42 -10.34
C ALA A 5 9.34 -3.74 -9.89
N ASN A 6 9.40 -4.74 -10.77
CA ASN A 6 10.16 -5.98 -10.54
C ASN A 6 11.65 -5.66 -10.51
N ALA A 7 12.10 -5.05 -9.41
CA ALA A 7 13.48 -4.75 -9.13
C ALA A 7 14.19 -6.02 -8.66
N THR A 8 15.49 -6.09 -8.94
CA THR A 8 16.34 -7.19 -8.48
C THR A 8 16.34 -7.27 -6.96
N LYS A 9 16.12 -8.48 -6.42
CA LYS A 9 16.12 -8.71 -4.98
C LYS A 9 17.52 -8.47 -4.42
N LYS A 10 17.62 -7.62 -3.40
CA LYS A 10 18.87 -7.38 -2.68
C LYS A 10 18.88 -8.19 -1.38
N ALA A 11 19.90 -9.03 -1.18
CA ALA A 11 20.10 -9.70 0.08
C ALA A 11 20.34 -8.67 1.19
N THR A 12 19.60 -8.80 2.30
CA THR A 12 19.64 -7.87 3.42
C THR A 12 19.67 -8.69 4.71
N ASN A 13 20.58 -8.36 5.64
CA ASN A 13 20.61 -9.01 6.96
C ASN A 13 19.59 -8.33 7.88
N ILE A 14 18.72 -9.13 8.48
CA ILE A 14 17.71 -8.68 9.45
C ILE A 14 17.81 -9.53 10.72
N THR A 15 17.51 -8.92 11.86
CA THR A 15 17.46 -9.61 13.16
C THR A 15 16.02 -9.99 13.47
N LEU A 16 15.78 -11.27 13.74
CA LEU A 16 14.48 -11.83 14.09
C LEU A 16 14.63 -12.77 15.29
N SER A 17 13.53 -13.00 16.01
CA SER A 17 13.52 -13.90 17.17
C SER A 17 13.90 -15.33 16.76
N SER A 18 14.82 -15.93 17.50
CA SER A 18 15.43 -17.23 17.16
C SER A 18 14.44 -18.40 17.27
N ASP A 19 13.51 -18.33 18.21
CA ASP A 19 12.40 -19.26 18.41
C ASP A 19 11.46 -19.27 17.20
N VAL A 20 11.02 -18.10 16.76
CA VAL A 20 10.14 -17.94 15.58
C VAL A 20 10.83 -18.43 14.30
N LEU A 21 12.13 -18.16 14.15
CA LEU A 21 12.91 -18.65 13.01
C LEU A 21 13.01 -20.18 13.00
N ALA A 22 13.19 -20.80 14.17
CA ALA A 22 13.26 -22.25 14.29
C ALA A 22 11.91 -22.90 13.95
N GLU A 23 10.82 -22.35 14.48
CA GLU A 23 9.46 -22.84 14.22
C GLU A 23 9.08 -22.65 12.75
N ALA A 24 9.33 -21.47 12.17
CA ALA A 24 9.07 -21.20 10.76
C ALA A 24 9.82 -22.17 9.84
N LYS A 25 11.08 -22.49 10.16
CA LYS A 25 11.84 -23.51 9.43
C LYS A 25 11.24 -24.91 9.59
N ALA A 26 10.84 -25.29 10.80
CA ALA A 26 10.19 -26.58 11.07
C ALA A 26 8.87 -26.74 10.30
N LEU A 27 8.13 -25.64 10.13
CA LEU A 27 6.89 -25.59 9.35
C LEU A 27 7.11 -25.41 7.83
N GLY A 28 8.37 -25.33 7.37
CA GLY A 28 8.68 -25.17 5.94
C GLY A 28 8.31 -23.79 5.37
N ILE A 29 8.18 -22.77 6.22
CA ILE A 29 7.83 -21.41 5.80
C ILE A 29 9.04 -20.76 5.10
N ASN A 30 8.80 -20.21 3.91
CA ASN A 30 9.80 -19.44 3.19
C ASN A 30 9.91 -18.02 3.78
N ILE A 31 10.70 -17.88 4.83
CA ILE A 31 10.89 -16.64 5.58
C ILE A 31 11.22 -15.45 4.66
N SER A 32 12.11 -15.63 3.69
CA SER A 32 12.52 -14.56 2.76
C SER A 32 11.34 -14.06 1.92
N GLN A 33 10.54 -14.98 1.36
CA GLN A 33 9.36 -14.63 0.59
C GLN A 33 8.28 -13.97 1.44
N THR A 34 8.02 -14.51 2.64
CA THR A 34 7.02 -13.97 3.57
C THR A 34 7.40 -12.56 4.02
N CYS A 35 8.67 -12.33 4.37
CA CYS A 35 9.15 -11.00 4.74
C CYS A 35 9.05 -10.00 3.57
N ASP A 36 9.42 -10.41 2.35
CA ASP A 36 9.31 -9.55 1.16
C ASP A 36 7.86 -9.15 0.89
N GLN A 37 6.93 -10.10 0.94
CA GLN A 37 5.50 -9.82 0.74
C GLN A 37 4.96 -8.89 1.82
N PHE A 38 5.23 -9.20 3.09
CA PHE A 38 4.76 -8.40 4.22
C PHE A 38 5.28 -6.96 4.13
N LEU A 39 6.58 -6.79 3.80
CA LEU A 39 7.17 -5.47 3.67
C LEU A 39 6.58 -4.68 2.49
N ARG A 40 6.30 -5.34 1.36
CA ARG A 40 5.63 -4.68 0.21
C ARG A 40 4.25 -4.17 0.58
N GLU A 41 3.46 -4.96 1.30
CA GLU A 41 2.13 -4.58 1.77
C GLU A 41 2.21 -3.41 2.76
N LEU A 42 3.12 -3.48 3.73
CA LEU A 42 3.32 -2.43 4.73
C LEU A 42 3.73 -1.11 4.07
N VAL A 43 4.66 -1.14 3.12
CA VAL A 43 5.07 0.08 2.39
C VAL A 43 3.95 0.61 1.51
N ARG A 44 3.15 -0.25 0.86
CA ARG A 44 1.97 0.20 0.10
C ARG A 44 0.99 0.95 1.00
N ASN A 45 0.61 0.34 2.12
CA ASN A 45 -0.35 0.91 3.05
C ASN A 45 0.16 2.24 3.64
N GLU A 46 1.45 2.32 3.98
CA GLU A 46 2.03 3.55 4.51
C GLU A 46 2.10 4.66 3.46
N ARG A 47 2.36 4.32 2.19
CA ARG A 47 2.27 5.30 1.10
C ARG A 47 0.83 5.77 0.92
N GLU A 48 -0.17 4.88 1.02
CA GLU A 48 -1.60 5.23 0.86
C GLU A 48 -2.01 6.18 1.97
N ARG A 49 -1.62 5.87 3.21
CA ARG A 49 -1.84 6.72 4.37
C ARG A 49 -1.25 8.12 4.17
N ARG A 50 0.01 8.21 3.70
CA ARG A 50 0.66 9.51 3.43
C ARG A 50 -0.03 10.26 2.29
N TRP A 51 -0.36 9.58 1.20
CA TRP A 51 -1.07 10.20 0.10
C TRP A 51 -2.41 10.79 0.55
N LEU A 52 -3.18 10.05 1.35
CA LEU A 52 -4.43 10.57 1.92
C LEU A 52 -4.18 11.81 2.78
N GLN A 53 -3.16 11.79 3.63
CA GLN A 53 -2.81 12.96 4.45
C GLN A 53 -2.44 14.18 3.60
N ASP A 54 -1.63 13.98 2.56
CA ASP A 54 -1.18 15.05 1.68
C ASP A 54 -2.30 15.62 0.78
N ASN A 55 -3.37 14.84 0.54
CA ASN A 55 -4.44 15.19 -0.39
C ASN A 55 -5.78 15.47 0.32
N VAL A 56 -5.83 15.47 1.65
CA VAL A 56 -7.06 15.74 2.43
C VAL A 56 -7.68 17.08 2.03
N ASP A 57 -6.89 18.16 1.98
CA ASP A 57 -7.42 19.49 1.64
C ASP A 57 -7.93 19.56 0.20
N PHE A 58 -7.27 18.85 -0.72
CA PHE A 58 -7.69 18.77 -2.11
C PHE A 58 -8.98 17.95 -2.27
N ILE A 59 -9.07 16.80 -1.58
CA ILE A 59 -10.26 15.95 -1.56
C ILE A 59 -11.44 16.72 -0.96
N ASP A 60 -11.23 17.45 0.13
CA ASP A 60 -12.28 18.25 0.76
C ASP A 60 -12.74 19.42 -0.12
N ALA A 61 -11.81 20.12 -0.77
CA ALA A 61 -12.14 21.17 -1.73
C ALA A 61 -12.95 20.61 -2.90
N TYR A 62 -12.50 19.49 -3.47
CA TYR A 62 -13.21 18.82 -4.57
C TYR A 62 -14.60 18.32 -4.14
N ASN A 63 -14.72 17.71 -2.96
CA ASN A 63 -15.98 17.24 -2.42
C ASN A 63 -16.98 18.39 -2.22
N ARG A 64 -16.51 19.56 -1.77
CA ARG A 64 -17.35 20.77 -1.67
C ARG A 64 -17.83 21.23 -3.04
N THR A 65 -16.93 21.30 -4.03
CA THR A 65 -17.31 21.64 -5.41
C THR A 65 -18.36 20.69 -5.97
N VAL A 66 -18.22 19.38 -5.76
CA VAL A 66 -19.22 18.39 -6.21
C VAL A 66 -20.55 18.53 -5.44
N ALA A 67 -20.52 18.88 -4.15
CA ALA A 67 -21.73 19.10 -3.36
C ALA A 67 -22.48 20.36 -3.80
N ASP A 68 -21.75 21.42 -4.12
CA ASP A 68 -22.32 22.73 -4.49
C ASP A 68 -22.75 22.79 -5.96
N GLU A 69 -21.98 22.20 -6.88
CA GLU A 69 -22.17 22.31 -8.33
C GLU A 69 -22.74 21.03 -8.98
N GLY A 70 -22.80 19.93 -8.22
CA GLY A 70 -23.13 18.61 -8.75
C GLY A 70 -21.97 17.96 -9.52
N LEU A 71 -22.19 16.76 -10.06
CA LEU A 71 -21.15 16.07 -10.84
C LEU A 71 -21.02 16.74 -12.22
N PRO A 72 -19.81 17.22 -12.62
CA PRO A 72 -19.63 17.96 -13.87
C PRO A 72 -20.05 17.21 -15.14
N LEU A 73 -20.04 15.86 -15.10
CA LEU A 73 -20.36 15.00 -16.23
C LEU A 73 -21.72 14.29 -16.09
N ASP A 74 -22.54 14.68 -15.11
CA ASP A 74 -23.83 14.02 -14.86
C ASP A 74 -24.78 14.12 -16.06
N ALA A 75 -24.71 15.24 -16.80
CA ALA A 75 -25.49 15.49 -18.02
C ALA A 75 -25.15 14.55 -19.19
N TRP A 76 -24.06 13.77 -19.10
CA TRP A 76 -23.60 12.88 -20.16
C TRP A 76 -23.59 11.41 -19.74
N ARG A 77 -24.09 11.10 -18.53
CA ARG A 77 -24.15 9.74 -18.02
C ARG A 77 -25.24 8.97 -18.74
N SER A 78 -24.86 8.15 -19.71
CA SER A 78 -25.75 7.20 -20.37
C SER A 78 -25.81 5.90 -19.55
N PHE A 79 -27.02 5.38 -19.30
CA PHE A 79 -27.29 4.16 -18.55
C PHE A 79 -27.15 2.90 -19.43
#